data_AF-M5RRM5-F1
#
_entry.id   AF-M5RRM5-F1
#
_cell.length_a   1.000
_cell.length_b   1.000
_cell.length_c   1.000
_cell.angle_alpha   90.00
_cell.angle_beta   90.00
_cell.angle_gamma   90.00
#
_symmetry.space_group_name_H-M   'P 1'
#
loop_
_entity.id
_entity.type
_entity.pdbx_description
1 polymer ?
#
loop_
_entity_poly.entity_id
_entity_poly.type
_entity_poly.pdbx_seq_one_letter_code
_entity_poly.pdbx_strand_id
1 'polypeptide(L)' 'MILFAAVVFFQVINLPVEFNASSRAREQLVAQGIIAGNEEHYVAKVLNAAALTYVAATLQSIMTLAYYLFILLGDRR' A
#
# COMPACT_ATOMS: atom_id res chain seq x y z
N MET A 1 6.52 6.26 19.89
CA MET A 1 5.81 7.17 18.96
C MET A 1 6.69 7.64 17.82
N ILE A 2 7.88 8.19 18.05
CA ILE A 2 8.75 8.70 16.97
C ILE A 2 9.10 7.59 15.94
N LEU A 3 9.56 6.43 16.40
CA LEU A 3 9.88 5.30 15.50
C LEU A 3 8.64 4.78 14.75
N PHE A 4 7.48 4.70 15.42
CA PHE A 4 6.24 4.28 14.80
C PHE A 4 5.75 5.29 13.75
N ALA A 5 5.81 6.58 14.06
CA ALA A 5 5.50 7.65 13.12
C ALA A 5 6.45 7.63 11.90
N ALA A 6 7.73 7.32 12.10
CA ALA A 6 8.68 7.13 11.01
C ALA A 6 8.28 5.94 10.12
N VAL A 7 7.86 4.81 10.70
CA VAL A 7 7.36 3.65 9.93
C VAL A 7 6.12 4.03 9.11
N VAL A 8 5.14 4.70 9.72
CA VAL A 8 3.93 5.16 9.01
C VAL A 8 4.28 6.12 7.87
N PHE A 9 5.22 7.04 8.10
CA PHE A 9 5.71 7.96 7.09
C PHE A 9 6.34 7.22 5.89
N PHE A 10 7.21 6.23 6.14
CA PHE A 10 7.79 5.42 5.09
C PHE A 10 6.77 4.57 4.35
N GLN A 11 5.76 4.02 5.04
CA GLN A 11 4.65 3.30 4.38
C GLN A 11 3.91 4.20 3.39
N VAL A 12 3.61 5.45 3.78
CA VAL A 12 2.96 6.42 2.89
C VAL A 12 3.82 6.76 1.67
N ILE A 13 5.13 6.93 1.87
CA ILE A 13 6.07 7.22 0.77
C ILE A 13 6.22 6.03 -0.18
N ASN A 14 6.13 4.79 0.31
CA ASN A 14 6.29 3.60 -0.51
C ASN A 14 5.03 3.25 -1.32
N LEU A 15 3.86 3.75 -0.95
CA LEU A 15 2.62 3.46 -1.66
C LEU A 15 2.69 3.65 -3.20
N PRO A 16 3.20 4.78 -3.74
CA PRO A 16 3.29 4.99 -5.18
C PRO A 16 4.21 3.98 -5.87
N VAL A 17 5.27 3.52 -5.20
CA VAL A 17 6.21 2.56 -5.79
C VAL A 17 5.61 1.16 -5.88
N GLU A 18 4.75 0.76 -4.93
CA GLU A 18 4.02 -0.51 -4.95
C GLU A 18 3.02 -0.58 -6.11
N PHE A 19 2.34 0.52 -6.42
CA PHE A 19 1.45 0.60 -7.59
C PHE A 19 2.24 0.52 -8.91
N ASN A 20 3.37 1.21 -8.99
CA ASN A 20 4.25 1.13 -10.16
C ASN A 20 4.81 -0.29 -10.35
N ALA A 21 5.29 -0.91 -9.27
CA ALA A 21 5.76 -2.29 -9.27
C ALA A 21 4.69 -3.26 -9.78
N SER A 22 3.44 -3.10 -9.34
CA SER A 22 2.31 -3.91 -9.81
C SER A 22 2.03 -3.73 -11.31
N SER A 23 2.11 -2.51 -11.85
CA SER A 23 1.96 -2.26 -13.29
C SER A 23 3.10 -2.88 -14.09
N ARG A 24 4.34 -2.70 -13.64
CA ARG A 24 5.53 -3.23 -14.30
C ARG A 24 5.57 -4.77 -14.27
N ALA A 25 5.15 -5.38 -13.16
CA ALA A 25 5.03 -6.82 -13.06
C ALA A 25 4.06 -7.37 -14.10
N ARG A 26 2.92 -6.71 -14.31
CA ARG A 26 1.95 -7.09 -15.36
C ARG A 26 2.57 -7.09 -16.75
N GLU A 27 3.27 -6.01 -17.11
CA GLU A 27 3.96 -5.91 -18.41
C GLU A 27 5.00 -7.02 -18.60
N GLN A 28 5.76 -7.35 -17.54
CA GLN A 28 6.73 -8.44 -17.59
C GLN A 28 6.08 -9.82 -17.74
N LEU A 29 4.95 -10.06 -17.06
CA LEU A 29 4.21 -11.31 -17.17
C LEU A 29 3.68 -11.54 -18.60
N VAL A 30 3.22 -10.48 -19.28
CA VAL A 30 2.81 -10.54 -20.69
C VAL A 30 4.04 -10.72 -21.59
N ALA A 31 5.11 -9.96 -21.37
CA ALA A 31 6.33 -10.04 -22.18
C ALA A 31 7.02 -11.41 -22.11
N GLN A 32 6.90 -12.12 -20.99
CA GLN A 32 7.43 -13.48 -20.79
C GLN A 32 6.47 -14.58 -21.29
N GLY A 33 5.27 -14.22 -21.78
CA GLY A 33 4.27 -15.18 -22.23
C GLY A 33 3.66 -16.02 -21.10
N ILE A 34 3.77 -15.57 -19.85
CA ILE A 34 3.21 -16.26 -18.67
C ILE A 34 1.68 -16.12 -18.64
N ILE A 35 1.16 -15.02 -19.18
CA ILE A 35 -0.27 -14.74 -19.33
C ILE A 35 -0.58 -14.34 -20.77
N ALA A 36 -1.70 -14.84 -21.27
CA ALA A 36 -2.18 -14.48 -22.59
C ALA A 36 -2.78 -13.07 -22.58
N GLY A 37 -2.74 -12.36 -23.72
CA GLY A 37 -3.22 -10.98 -23.82
C GLY A 37 -4.70 -10.81 -23.45
N ASN A 38 -5.52 -11.84 -23.59
CA ASN A 38 -6.92 -11.87 -23.14
C ASN A 38 -7.06 -12.04 -21.61
N GLU A 39 -6.02 -12.50 -20.91
CA GLU A 39 -6.00 -12.69 -19.45
C GLU A 39 -5.44 -11.46 -18.71
N GLU A 40 -4.76 -10.56 -19.42
CA GLU A 40 -4.12 -9.37 -18.86
C GLU A 40 -5.09 -8.55 -17.99
N HIS A 41 -6.33 -8.37 -18.46
CA HIS A 41 -7.34 -7.61 -17.73
C HIS A 41 -7.67 -8.22 -16.36
N TYR A 42 -7.80 -9.54 -16.28
CA TYR A 42 -8.10 -10.24 -15.03
C TYR A 42 -6.92 -10.18 -14.07
N VAL A 43 -5.70 -10.35 -14.59
CA VAL A 43 -4.48 -10.24 -13.78
C VAL A 43 -4.25 -8.82 -13.28
N ALA A 44 -4.52 -7.80 -14.10
CA ALA A 44 -4.48 -6.40 -13.67
C ALA A 44 -5.41 -6.16 -12.48
N LYS A 45 -6.63 -6.72 -12.52
CA LYS A 45 -7.61 -6.57 -11.45
C LYS A 45 -7.12 -7.21 -10.14
N VAL A 46 -6.52 -8.39 -10.20
CA VAL A 46 -5.98 -9.09 -9.03
C VAL A 46 -4.76 -8.36 -8.47
N LEU A 47 -3.81 -7.93 -9.31
CA LEU A 47 -2.64 -7.16 -8.89
C LEU A 47 -3.03 -5.84 -8.22
N ASN A 48 -4.00 -5.12 -8.79
CA ASN A 48 -4.53 -3.90 -8.19
C ASN A 48 -5.21 -4.19 -6.84
N ALA A 49 -5.98 -5.28 -6.74
CA ALA A 49 -6.58 -5.68 -5.47
C ALA A 49 -5.54 -6.03 -4.39
N ALA A 50 -4.44 -6.67 -4.77
CA ALA A 50 -3.32 -6.96 -3.87
C ALA A 50 -2.63 -5.66 -3.39
N ALA A 51 -2.41 -4.69 -4.29
CA ALA A 51 -1.86 -3.38 -3.93
C ALA A 51 -2.76 -2.62 -2.94
N LEU A 52 -4.10 -2.74 -3.06
CA LEU A 52 -5.05 -2.14 -2.12
C LEU A 52 -4.91 -2.68 -0.69
N THR A 53 -4.38 -3.90 -0.49
CA THR A 53 -4.09 -4.40 0.87
C THR A 53 -3.00 -3.56 1.55
N TYR A 54 -2.00 -3.09 0.81
CA TYR A 54 -0.97 -2.18 1.34
C TYR A 54 -1.56 -0.81 1.71
N VAL A 55 -2.49 -0.30 0.90
CA VAL A 55 -3.25 0.93 1.21
C VAL A 55 -4.03 0.77 2.50
N ALA A 56 -4.76 -0.34 2.67
CA ALA A 56 -5.54 -0.61 3.86
C ALA A 56 -4.65 -0.67 5.11
N ALA A 57 -3.51 -1.36 5.04
CA ALA A 57 -2.55 -1.43 6.15
C ALA A 57 -1.95 -0.06 6.51
N THR A 58 -1.65 0.76 5.50
CA THR A 58 -1.15 2.12 5.69
C THR A 58 -2.21 3.01 6.37
N LEU A 59 -3.46 2.95 5.89
CA LEU A 59 -4.58 3.67 6.50
C LEU A 59 -4.82 3.25 7.95
N GLN A 60 -4.77 1.95 8.23
CA GLN A 60 -4.88 1.44 9.60
C GLN A 60 -3.77 2.01 10.49
N SER A 61 -2.53 2.01 10.01
CA SER A 61 -1.39 2.50 10.77
C SER A 61 -1.47 4.01 11.02
N ILE A 62 -1.99 4.78 10.05
CA ILE A 62 -2.31 6.21 10.21
C ILE A 62 -3.38 6.42 11.30
N MET A 63 -4.47 5.63 11.28
CA MET A 63 -5.53 5.72 12.30
C MET A 63 -5.00 5.40 13.69
N THR A 64 -4.15 4.37 13.82
CA THR A 64 -3.48 4.04 15.09
C THR A 64 -2.57 5.18 15.57
N LEU A 65 -1.82 5.82 14.66
CA LEU A 65 -0.99 6.98 15.00
C LEU A 65 -1.84 8.15 15.48
N ALA A 66 -2.94 8.45 14.78
CA ALA A 66 -3.89 9.49 15.17
C ALA A 66 -4.50 9.21 16.54
N TYR A 67 -4.90 7.97 16.82
CA TYR A 67 -5.39 7.54 18.13
C TYR A 67 -4.40 7.81 19.26
N TYR A 68 -3.13 7.44 19.08
CA TYR A 68 -2.09 7.72 20.08
C TYR A 68 -1.83 9.23 20.26
N LEU A 69 -1.91 10.01 19.18
CA LEU A 69 -1.80 11.47 19.27
C LEU A 69 -2.97 12.08 20.06
N PHE A 70 -4.20 11.63 19.80
CA PHE A 70 -5.39 12.10 20.54
C PHE A 70 -5.29 11.81 22.03
N ILE A 71 -4.85 10.61 22.42
CA ILE A 71 -4.63 10.27 23.83
C ILE A 71 -3.60 11.21 24.45
N LEU A 72 -2.44 11.36 23.81
CA LEU A 72 -1.34 12.19 24.34
C LEU A 72 -1.73 13.67 24.50
N LEU A 73 -2.59 14.18 23.61
CA LEU A 73 -3.09 15.56 23.63
C LEU A 73 -4.24 15.74 24.64
N GLY A 74 -5.05 14.70 24.86
CA GLY A 74 -6.19 14.69 25.79
C GLY A 74 -5.80 14.51 27.26
N ASP A 75 -4.67 13.86 27.54
CA ASP A 75 -4.15 13.58 28.89
C ASP A 75 -3.51 14.81 29.60
N ARG A 76 -3.75 16.02 29.07
CA ARG A 76 -3.23 17.30 29.58
C ARG A 76 -4.26 18.12 30.36
N ARG A 77 -5.34 17.52 30.85
CA ARG A 77 -6.38 18.17 31.65
C ARG A 77 -6.63 17.44 32.96
#